data_AF-A0A0T6AKA1-F1
#
_entry.id   AF-A0A0T6AKA1-F1
#
_cell.length_a   1.000
_cell.length_b   1.000
_cell.length_c   1.000
_cell.angle_alpha   90.00
_cell.angle_beta   90.00
_cell.angle_gamma   90.00
#
_symmetry.space_group_name_H-M   'P 1'
#
loop_
_entity.id
_entity.type
_entity.pdbx_description
1 polymer ?
#
loop_
_entity_poly.entity_id
_entity_poly.type
_entity_poly.pdbx_seq_one_letter_code
_entity_poly.pdbx_strand_id
1 'polypeptide(L)'
;MIQALRRNLKVLSITLWVVIAAFIGTSFFVWGKGSITGGDSNAVATVNGEEIPIERYQRLYRSYLEFYRQVFKDRFTTETAERLGISQQVVDFLVDEVLVLQRAQAEGIQVGDEELRAKIQAIRAFQEDGKFSRDRYAALLNRAKIDPATFEADQRREIVRKKMEATVKGGVKVSDAEIRQAYEGGRRSGPPGPRLRFPPS
;
A
#
# COMPACT_ATOMS: atom_id res chain seq x y z
N MET A 1 18.80 48.29 31.24
CA MET A 1 18.79 46.81 31.30
C MET A 1 17.96 46.10 30.19
N ILE A 2 17.00 46.76 29.51
CA ILE A 2 16.18 46.11 28.45
C ILE A 2 16.88 46.08 27.06
N GLN A 3 17.93 46.88 26.86
CA GLN A 3 18.70 46.90 25.59
C GLN A 3 19.62 45.69 25.41
N ALA A 4 20.11 45.07 26.50
CA ALA A 4 20.93 43.86 26.43
C ALA A 4 20.12 42.61 26.01
N LEU A 5 18.81 42.59 26.30
CA LEU A 5 17.92 41.50 25.90
C LEU A 5 17.56 41.55 24.41
N ARG A 6 17.36 42.75 23.84
CA ARG A 6 17.01 42.91 22.41
C ARG A 6 18.15 42.57 21.45
N ARG A 7 19.41 42.72 21.87
CA ARG A 7 20.57 42.35 21.07
C ARG A 7 20.66 40.83 20.88
N ASN A 8 20.28 40.09 21.93
CA ASN A 8 20.27 38.64 21.93
C ASN A 8 19.07 38.05 21.19
N LEU A 9 17.93 38.76 21.12
CA LEU A 9 16.75 38.28 20.38
C LEU A 9 16.97 38.24 18.86
N LYS A 10 17.73 39.18 18.29
CA LYS A 10 18.11 39.12 16.86
C LYS A 10 19.09 37.99 16.59
N VAL A 11 20.08 37.80 17.47
CA VAL A 11 21.03 36.67 17.37
C VAL A 11 20.30 35.33 17.56
N LEU A 12 19.36 35.25 18.51
CA LEU A 12 18.51 34.07 18.77
C LEU A 12 17.62 33.75 17.57
N SER A 13 17.04 34.79 16.95
CA SER A 13 16.23 34.62 15.73
C SER A 13 17.08 34.13 14.56
N ILE A 14 18.29 34.67 14.39
CA ILE A 14 19.23 34.20 13.35
C ILE A 14 19.65 32.75 13.61
N THR A 15 19.98 32.38 14.85
CA THR A 15 20.32 30.99 15.20
C THR A 15 19.15 30.04 14.98
N LEU A 16 17.92 30.46 15.28
CA LEU A 16 16.72 29.65 15.04
C LEU A 16 16.49 29.41 13.54
N TRP A 17 16.65 30.46 12.72
CA TRP A 17 16.59 30.35 11.26
C TRP A 17 17.68 29.43 10.70
N VAL A 18 18.90 29.48 11.25
CA VAL A 18 19.99 28.57 10.87
C VAL A 18 19.66 27.12 11.24
N VAL A 19 19.09 26.88 12.42
CA VAL A 19 18.67 25.52 12.85
C VAL A 19 17.53 25.00 11.98
N ILE A 20 16.52 25.83 11.67
CA ILE A 20 15.41 25.45 10.78
C ILE A 20 15.93 25.20 9.36
N ALA A 21 16.79 26.08 8.82
CA ALA A 21 17.39 25.89 7.50
C ALA A 21 18.30 24.66 7.47
N ALA A 22 19.01 24.35 8.56
CA ALA A 22 19.80 23.14 8.70
C ALA A 22 18.91 21.90 8.81
N PHE A 23 17.75 21.98 9.48
CA PHE A 23 16.80 20.88 9.60
C PHE A 23 16.08 20.58 8.28
N ILE A 24 15.67 21.62 7.56
CA ILE A 24 15.09 21.50 6.21
C ILE A 24 16.18 21.02 5.23
N GLY A 25 17.36 21.63 5.27
CA GLY A 25 18.51 21.26 4.45
C GLY A 25 18.94 19.82 4.67
N THR A 26 19.05 19.35 5.92
CA THR A 26 19.37 17.95 6.23
C THR A 26 18.22 16.99 5.92
N SER A 27 16.95 17.40 6.07
CA SER A 27 15.81 16.56 5.65
C SER A 27 15.85 16.27 4.15
N PHE A 28 16.16 17.27 3.31
CA PHE A 28 16.33 17.06 1.87
C PHE A 28 17.65 16.37 1.52
N PHE A 29 18.71 16.55 2.31
CA PHE A 29 20.01 15.90 2.09
C PHE A 29 19.99 14.41 2.48
N VAL A 30 19.18 14.01 3.46
CA VAL A 30 18.95 12.60 3.84
C VAL A 30 17.99 11.92 2.87
N TRP A 31 17.00 12.63 2.31
CA TRP A 31 16.09 12.10 1.30
C TRP A 31 16.70 12.07 -0.12
N GLY A 32 17.62 12.99 -0.44
CA GLY A 32 18.35 13.05 -1.71
C GLY A 32 19.70 12.32 -1.72
N LYS A 33 20.11 11.70 -0.60
CA LYS A 33 21.33 10.86 -0.50
C LYS A 33 21.06 9.45 0.01
N GLY A 34 19.90 8.90 -0.29
CA GLY A 34 19.78 7.46 -0.49
C GLY A 34 20.47 7.09 -1.80
N SER A 35 21.79 6.87 -1.73
CA SER A 35 22.61 6.16 -2.72
C SER A 35 22.37 6.49 -4.21
N ILE A 36 22.94 7.62 -4.68
CA ILE A 36 23.49 7.73 -6.05
C ILE A 36 25.02 7.58 -5.98
N THR A 37 25.48 6.65 -5.15
CA THR A 37 26.84 6.12 -5.19
C THR A 37 26.77 4.83 -5.99
N GLY A 38 27.33 4.84 -7.19
CA GLY A 38 27.43 3.66 -8.04
C GLY A 38 28.04 2.48 -7.28
N GLY A 39 27.26 1.42 -7.13
CA GLY A 39 27.62 0.19 -6.44
C GLY A 39 26.37 -0.50 -5.88
N ASP A 40 25.71 -1.32 -6.70
CA ASP A 40 24.78 -2.40 -6.30
C ASP A 40 23.61 -2.09 -5.33
N SER A 41 23.01 -0.91 -5.35
CA SER A 41 21.70 -0.74 -4.69
C SER A 41 20.59 -1.30 -5.59
N ASN A 42 20.32 -2.61 -5.49
CA ASN A 42 19.24 -3.29 -6.23
C ASN A 42 17.84 -2.97 -5.68
N ALA A 43 17.63 -1.77 -5.15
CA ALA A 43 16.41 -1.34 -4.47
C ALA A 43 15.86 -0.03 -5.06
N VAL A 44 14.54 0.07 -5.21
CA VAL A 44 13.85 1.26 -5.71
C VAL A 44 13.55 2.27 -4.60
N ALA A 45 13.44 1.80 -3.35
CA ALA A 45 13.19 2.61 -2.17
C ALA A 45 13.54 1.80 -0.91
N THR A 46 13.77 2.51 0.21
CA THR A 46 13.98 1.91 1.53
C THR A 46 13.01 2.54 2.52
N VAL A 47 12.27 1.73 3.26
CA VAL A 47 11.22 2.16 4.19
C VAL A 47 11.54 1.61 5.58
N ASN A 48 11.91 2.48 6.53
CA ASN A 48 12.33 2.10 7.88
C ASN A 48 13.42 1.01 7.94
N GLY A 49 14.35 1.02 6.96
CA GLY A 49 15.43 0.03 6.85
C GLY A 49 15.07 -1.23 6.06
N GLU A 50 13.83 -1.39 5.60
CA GLU A 50 13.43 -2.46 4.69
C GLU A 50 13.55 -1.99 3.24
N GLU A 51 14.37 -2.68 2.45
CA GLU A 51 14.57 -2.38 1.04
C GLU A 51 13.46 -2.96 0.17
N ILE A 52 13.03 -2.19 -0.82
CA ILE A 52 12.08 -2.62 -1.85
C ILE A 52 12.91 -2.98 -3.10
N PRO A 53 13.04 -4.27 -3.48
CA PRO A 53 13.88 -4.67 -4.60
C PRO A 53 13.38 -4.13 -5.94
N ILE A 54 14.30 -3.80 -6.85
CA ILE A 54 13.98 -3.30 -8.19
C ILE A 54 13.18 -4.34 -8.98
N GLU A 55 13.51 -5.63 -8.87
CA GLU A 55 12.78 -6.70 -9.58
C GLU A 55 11.32 -6.77 -9.15
N ARG A 56 11.05 -6.47 -7.87
CA ARG A 56 9.70 -6.43 -7.32
C ARG A 56 8.91 -5.27 -7.91
N TYR A 57 9.51 -4.08 -7.94
CA TYR A 57 8.92 -2.92 -8.61
C TYR A 57 8.64 -3.21 -10.09
N GLN A 58 9.61 -3.74 -10.82
CA GLN A 58 9.44 -4.03 -12.24
C GLN A 58 8.34 -5.08 -12.50
N ARG A 59 8.24 -6.12 -11.65
CA ARG A 59 7.17 -7.12 -11.77
C ARG A 59 5.80 -6.49 -11.55
N LEU A 60 5.65 -5.70 -10.49
CA LEU A 60 4.37 -5.06 -10.18
C LEU A 60 4.00 -4.01 -11.23
N TYR A 61 4.96 -3.23 -11.70
CA TYR A 61 4.79 -2.27 -12.78
C TYR A 61 4.29 -2.94 -14.06
N ARG A 62 4.89 -4.05 -14.47
CA ARG A 62 4.40 -4.84 -15.63
C ARG A 62 2.97 -5.33 -15.43
N SER A 63 2.62 -5.80 -14.24
CA SER A 63 1.24 -6.22 -13.93
C SER A 63 0.25 -5.06 -14.01
N TYR A 64 0.61 -3.87 -13.54
CA TYR A 64 -0.23 -2.67 -13.64
C TYR A 64 -0.41 -2.24 -15.10
N LEU A 65 0.68 -2.22 -15.88
CA LEU A 65 0.59 -1.94 -17.32
C LEU A 65 -0.34 -2.91 -18.02
N GLU A 66 -0.24 -4.21 -17.71
CA GLU A 66 -1.10 -5.23 -18.31
C GLU A 66 -2.58 -5.06 -17.92
N PHE A 67 -2.85 -4.76 -16.65
CA PHE A 67 -4.20 -4.42 -16.19
C PHE A 67 -4.77 -3.23 -16.96
N TYR A 68 -4.02 -2.13 -17.06
CA TYR A 68 -4.49 -0.93 -17.76
C TYR A 68 -4.60 -1.14 -19.27
N ARG A 69 -3.75 -1.96 -19.89
CA ARG A 69 -3.92 -2.39 -21.29
C ARG A 69 -5.23 -3.14 -21.49
N GLN A 70 -5.63 -4.01 -20.57
CA GLN A 70 -6.89 -4.74 -20.68
C GLN A 70 -8.10 -3.81 -20.54
N VAL A 71 -7.99 -2.78 -19.69
CA VAL A 71 -9.05 -1.78 -19.47
C VAL A 71 -9.18 -0.81 -20.66
N PHE A 72 -8.07 -0.24 -21.13
CA PHE A 72 -8.05 0.81 -22.16
C PHE A 72 -7.89 0.27 -23.59
N LYS A 73 -7.50 -0.99 -23.76
CA LYS A 73 -7.28 -1.67 -25.04
C LYS A 73 -6.39 -0.82 -25.95
N ASP A 74 -6.85 -0.52 -27.16
CA ASP A 74 -6.12 0.22 -28.19
C ASP A 74 -5.80 1.68 -27.81
N ARG A 75 -6.44 2.21 -26.75
CA ARG A 75 -6.15 3.57 -26.25
C ARG A 75 -4.99 3.62 -25.26
N PHE A 76 -4.44 2.47 -24.88
CA PHE A 76 -3.30 2.42 -23.98
C PHE A 76 -2.01 2.74 -24.73
N THR A 77 -1.37 3.84 -24.38
CA THR A 77 -0.08 4.27 -24.91
C THR A 77 0.90 4.56 -23.76
N THR A 78 2.18 4.69 -24.07
CA THR A 78 3.20 5.12 -23.09
C THR A 78 2.84 6.48 -22.48
N GLU A 79 2.36 7.43 -23.30
CA GLU A 79 1.91 8.75 -22.82
C GLU A 79 0.72 8.62 -21.87
N THR A 80 -0.25 7.75 -22.16
CA THR A 80 -1.36 7.45 -21.25
C THR A 80 -0.85 6.88 -19.92
N ALA A 81 0.14 5.99 -19.95
CA ALA A 81 0.73 5.40 -18.74
C ALA A 81 1.43 6.44 -17.86
N GLU A 82 2.18 7.36 -18.46
CA GLU A 82 2.84 8.48 -17.77
C GLU A 82 1.83 9.45 -17.18
N ARG A 83 0.81 9.84 -17.96
CA ARG A 83 -0.28 10.72 -17.49
C ARG A 83 -1.08 10.12 -16.33
N LEU A 84 -1.25 8.80 -16.32
CA LEU A 84 -1.87 8.09 -15.20
C LEU A 84 -0.95 7.96 -13.98
N GLY A 85 0.35 8.25 -14.14
CA GLY A 85 1.34 8.13 -13.06
C GLY A 85 1.53 6.68 -12.59
N ILE A 86 1.45 5.70 -13.50
CA ILE A 86 1.48 4.27 -13.12
C ILE A 86 2.75 3.92 -12.33
N SER A 87 3.89 4.50 -12.70
CA SER A 87 5.16 4.30 -11.97
C SER A 87 5.03 4.73 -10.51
N GLN A 88 4.51 5.93 -10.26
CA GLN A 88 4.30 6.48 -8.92
C GLN A 88 3.31 5.63 -8.13
N GLN A 89 2.17 5.25 -8.73
CA GLN A 89 1.18 4.39 -8.08
C GLN A 89 1.78 3.07 -7.60
N VAL A 90 2.69 2.48 -8.38
CA VAL A 90 3.37 1.23 -8.02
C VAL A 90 4.36 1.44 -6.88
N VAL A 91 5.11 2.55 -6.86
CA VAL A 91 5.99 2.90 -5.73
C VAL A 91 5.16 3.12 -4.47
N ASP A 92 4.11 3.94 -4.54
CA ASP A 92 3.23 4.24 -3.41
C ASP A 92 2.62 2.96 -2.83
N PHE A 93 2.12 2.08 -3.69
CA PHE A 93 1.61 0.77 -3.27
C PHE A 93 2.66 -0.06 -2.54
N LEU A 94 3.90 -0.10 -3.03
CA LEU A 94 4.96 -0.89 -2.40
C LEU A 94 5.37 -0.31 -1.05
N VAL A 95 5.43 1.03 -0.95
CA VAL A 95 5.71 1.72 0.32
C VAL A 95 4.61 1.45 1.33
N ASP A 96 3.34 1.63 0.95
CA ASP A 96 2.19 1.36 1.81
C ASP A 96 2.15 -0.10 2.26
N GLU A 97 2.45 -1.04 1.36
CA GLU A 97 2.53 -2.44 1.70
C GLU A 97 3.61 -2.71 2.76
N VAL A 98 4.82 -2.15 2.60
CA VAL A 98 5.89 -2.31 3.59
C VAL A 98 5.47 -1.74 4.94
N LEU A 99 4.87 -0.55 4.98
CA LEU A 99 4.38 0.05 6.23
C LEU A 99 3.33 -0.82 6.91
N VAL A 100 2.39 -1.37 6.15
CA VAL A 100 1.37 -2.29 6.66
C VAL A 100 2.00 -3.57 7.21
N LEU A 101 2.98 -4.15 6.51
CA LEU A 101 3.67 -5.37 6.96
C LEU A 101 4.46 -5.13 8.24
N GLN A 102 5.18 -4.01 8.35
CA GLN A 102 5.89 -3.62 9.57
C GLN A 102 4.94 -3.43 10.74
N ARG A 103 3.80 -2.76 10.51
CA ARG A 103 2.78 -2.58 11.54
C ARG A 103 2.18 -3.91 11.98
N ALA A 104 1.87 -4.79 11.03
CA ALA A 104 1.33 -6.12 11.30
C ALA A 104 2.32 -6.98 12.10
N GLN A 105 3.61 -6.92 11.78
CA GLN A 105 4.67 -7.58 12.54
C GLN A 105 4.74 -7.06 13.98
N ALA A 106 4.66 -5.74 14.18
CA ALA A 106 4.64 -5.13 15.51
C ALA A 106 3.41 -5.54 16.35
N GLU A 107 2.29 -5.81 15.70
CA GLU A 107 1.05 -6.32 16.32
C GLU A 107 1.03 -7.87 16.45
N GLY A 108 2.13 -8.55 16.10
CA GLY A 108 2.22 -10.02 16.18
C GLY A 108 1.37 -10.76 15.15
N ILE A 109 0.88 -10.07 14.10
CA ILE A 109 0.10 -10.68 13.03
C ILE A 109 1.06 -11.47 12.12
N GLN A 110 0.89 -12.79 12.10
CA GLN A 110 1.68 -13.70 11.28
C GLN A 110 0.78 -14.60 10.42
N VAL A 111 1.41 -15.30 9.47
CA VAL A 111 0.74 -16.23 8.54
C VAL A 111 1.32 -17.62 8.75
N GLY A 112 0.46 -18.55 9.17
CA GLY A 112 0.83 -19.96 9.30
C GLY A 112 0.95 -20.63 7.93
N ASP A 113 1.74 -21.71 7.88
CA ASP A 113 1.96 -22.45 6.62
C ASP A 113 0.68 -23.09 6.09
N GLU A 114 -0.19 -23.56 6.97
CA GLU A 114 -1.50 -24.11 6.60
C GLU A 114 -2.38 -23.07 5.91
N GLU A 115 -2.40 -21.85 6.43
CA GLU A 115 -3.16 -20.74 5.85
C GLU A 115 -2.63 -20.35 4.48
N LEU A 116 -1.31 -20.28 4.33
CA LEU A 116 -0.66 -20.05 3.04
C LEU A 116 -1.05 -21.16 2.05
N ARG A 117 -0.92 -22.42 2.45
CA ARG A 117 -1.26 -23.58 1.60
C ARG A 117 -2.72 -23.53 1.18
N ALA A 118 -3.64 -23.28 2.11
CA ALA A 118 -5.06 -23.19 1.82
C ALA A 118 -5.36 -22.08 0.80
N LYS A 119 -4.73 -20.91 0.95
CA LYS A 119 -4.87 -19.82 0.00
C LYS A 119 -4.35 -20.20 -1.39
N ILE A 120 -3.16 -20.80 -1.48
CA ILE A 120 -2.56 -21.20 -2.76
C ILE A 120 -3.42 -22.28 -3.44
N GLN A 121 -3.90 -23.27 -2.69
CA GLN A 121 -4.76 -24.33 -3.21
C GLN A 121 -6.11 -23.80 -3.71
N ALA A 122 -6.60 -22.69 -3.17
CA ALA A 122 -7.83 -22.03 -3.61
C ALA A 122 -7.68 -21.26 -4.93
N ILE A 123 -6.46 -21.06 -5.44
CA ILE A 123 -6.23 -20.36 -6.71
C ILE A 123 -6.64 -21.26 -7.87
N ARG A 124 -7.73 -20.89 -8.56
CA ARG A 124 -8.28 -21.65 -9.71
C ARG A 124 -7.25 -21.94 -10.81
N ALA A 125 -6.31 -21.02 -11.05
CA ALA A 125 -5.27 -21.21 -12.06
C ALA A 125 -4.36 -22.41 -11.76
N PHE A 126 -4.19 -22.77 -10.49
CA PHE A 126 -3.38 -23.91 -10.04
C PHE A 126 -4.19 -25.20 -9.87
N GLN A 127 -5.48 -25.18 -10.22
CA GLN A 127 -6.34 -26.35 -10.10
C GLN A 127 -6.49 -27.08 -11.44
N GLU A 128 -6.60 -28.40 -11.37
CA GLU A 128 -6.96 -29.30 -12.46
C GLU A 128 -8.13 -30.15 -11.96
N ASP A 129 -9.23 -30.18 -12.72
CA ASP A 129 -10.50 -30.78 -12.29
C ASP A 129 -10.97 -30.33 -10.90
N GLY A 130 -10.76 -29.05 -10.58
CA GLY A 130 -11.15 -28.42 -9.32
C GLY A 130 -10.26 -28.77 -8.11
N LYS A 131 -9.18 -29.52 -8.30
CA LYS A 131 -8.20 -29.87 -7.26
C LYS A 131 -6.84 -29.25 -7.56
N PHE A 132 -6.09 -28.88 -6.52
CA PHE A 132 -4.76 -28.33 -6.72
C PHE A 132 -3.84 -29.33 -7.45
N SER A 133 -3.18 -28.87 -8.51
CA SER A 133 -2.22 -29.63 -9.31
C SER A 133 -0.83 -28.99 -9.17
N ARG A 134 0.10 -29.75 -8.58
CA ARG A 134 1.49 -29.29 -8.38
C ARG A 134 2.20 -29.02 -9.71
N ASP A 135 1.91 -29.84 -10.72
CA ASP A 135 2.48 -29.70 -12.05
C ASP A 135 1.98 -28.43 -12.73
N ARG A 136 0.67 -28.14 -12.60
CA ARG A 136 0.08 -26.89 -13.11
C ARG A 136 0.65 -25.66 -12.38
N TYR A 137 0.82 -25.74 -11.06
CA TYR A 137 1.48 -24.71 -10.26
C TYR A 137 2.90 -24.43 -10.77
N ALA A 138 3.74 -25.46 -10.86
CA ALA A 138 5.12 -25.32 -11.31
C ALA A 138 5.21 -24.82 -12.75
N ALA A 139 4.38 -25.35 -13.67
CA ALA A 139 4.36 -24.93 -15.06
C ALA A 139 3.99 -23.45 -15.23
N LEU A 140 2.99 -22.96 -14.48
CA LEU A 140 2.57 -21.56 -14.53
C LEU A 140 3.62 -20.62 -13.95
N LEU A 141 4.24 -20.98 -12.82
CA LEU A 141 5.31 -20.18 -12.23
C LEU A 141 6.56 -20.14 -13.14
N ASN A 142 6.94 -21.26 -13.73
CA ASN A 142 8.04 -21.34 -14.70
C ASN A 142 7.77 -20.47 -15.92
N ARG A 143 6.55 -20.52 -16.48
CA ARG A 143 6.15 -19.66 -17.60
C ARG A 143 6.21 -18.18 -17.24
N ALA A 144 5.85 -17.83 -16.00
CA ALA A 144 5.93 -16.46 -15.50
C ALA A 144 7.36 -16.06 -15.06
N LYS A 145 8.32 -16.99 -15.07
CA LYS A 145 9.68 -16.81 -14.53
C LYS A 145 9.69 -16.35 -13.07
N ILE A 146 8.79 -16.92 -12.26
CA ILE A 146 8.66 -16.61 -10.83
C ILE A 146 9.12 -17.84 -10.04
N ASP A 147 10.04 -17.64 -9.11
CA ASP A 147 10.45 -18.68 -8.18
C ASP A 147 9.33 -18.98 -7.15
N PRO A 148 9.07 -20.26 -6.79
CA PRO A 148 8.06 -20.63 -5.82
C PRO A 148 8.18 -19.91 -4.48
N ALA A 149 9.38 -19.72 -3.93
CA ALA A 149 9.56 -19.04 -2.65
C ALA A 149 9.22 -17.54 -2.76
N THR A 150 9.52 -16.92 -3.90
CA THR A 150 9.12 -15.53 -4.17
C THR A 150 7.60 -15.39 -4.26
N PHE A 151 6.95 -16.33 -4.97
CA PHE A 151 5.50 -16.36 -5.07
C PHE A 151 4.84 -16.56 -3.70
N GLU A 152 5.30 -17.54 -2.93
CA GLU A 152 4.81 -17.83 -1.58
C GLU A 152 5.00 -16.64 -0.64
N ALA A 153 6.14 -15.95 -0.70
CA ALA A 153 6.37 -14.74 0.06
C ALA A 153 5.39 -13.61 -0.31
N ASP A 154 5.12 -13.41 -1.61
CA ASP A 154 4.09 -12.45 -2.06
C ASP A 154 2.69 -12.85 -1.55
N GLN A 155 2.38 -14.14 -1.55
CA GLN A 155 1.11 -14.64 -1.03
C GLN A 155 0.97 -14.43 0.49
N ARG A 156 2.05 -14.64 1.27
CA ARG A 156 2.06 -14.32 2.71
C ARG A 156 1.85 -12.84 2.96
N ARG A 157 2.55 -11.96 2.24
CA ARG A 157 2.39 -10.50 2.37
C ARG A 157 0.96 -10.06 2.13
N GLU A 158 0.32 -10.60 1.09
CA GLU A 158 -1.09 -10.30 0.81
C GLU A 158 -2.04 -10.81 1.90
N ILE A 159 -1.77 -11.99 2.50
CA ILE A 159 -2.56 -12.48 3.65
C ILE A 159 -2.42 -11.52 4.84
N VAL A 160 -1.19 -11.14 5.19
CA VAL A 160 -0.93 -10.20 6.29
C VAL A 160 -1.66 -8.89 6.07
N ARG A 161 -1.57 -8.32 4.86
CA ARG A 161 -2.26 -7.07 4.50
C ARG A 161 -3.76 -7.20 4.68
N LYS A 162 -4.38 -8.29 4.18
CA LYS A 162 -5.82 -8.56 4.34
C LYS A 162 -6.22 -8.71 5.81
N LYS A 163 -5.40 -9.37 6.63
CA LYS A 163 -5.63 -9.46 8.08
C LYS A 163 -5.58 -8.09 8.73
N MET A 164 -4.59 -7.26 8.40
CA MET A 164 -4.48 -5.91 8.94
C MET A 164 -5.67 -5.03 8.53
N GLU A 165 -6.09 -5.09 7.26
CA GLU A 165 -7.30 -4.40 6.80
C GLU A 165 -8.55 -4.85 7.57
N ALA A 166 -8.67 -6.15 7.86
CA ALA A 166 -9.77 -6.69 8.65
C ALA A 166 -9.72 -6.22 10.11
N THR A 167 -8.53 -6.13 10.72
CA THR A 167 -8.34 -5.59 12.08
C THR A 167 -8.72 -4.12 12.15
N VAL A 168 -8.31 -3.31 11.17
CA VAL A 168 -8.70 -1.89 11.11
C VAL A 168 -10.21 -1.75 10.97
N LYS A 169 -10.84 -2.52 10.07
CA LYS A 169 -12.29 -2.51 9.89
C LYS A 169 -13.05 -3.02 11.13
N GLY A 170 -12.54 -4.06 11.80
CA GLY A 170 -13.13 -4.63 13.01
C GLY A 170 -12.95 -3.76 14.26
N GLY A 171 -11.89 -2.95 14.31
CA GLY A 171 -11.65 -1.95 15.36
C GLY A 171 -12.54 -0.71 15.25
N VAL A 172 -13.10 -0.44 14.06
CA VAL A 172 -14.13 0.60 13.87
C VAL A 172 -15.48 0.04 14.31
N LYS A 173 -15.79 0.19 15.61
CA LYS A 173 -17.19 0.10 16.07
C LYS A 173 -17.92 1.35 15.57
N VAL A 174 -18.59 1.27 14.43
CA VAL A 174 -19.58 2.30 14.06
C VAL A 174 -20.65 2.26 15.14
N SER A 175 -20.78 3.35 15.90
CA SER A 175 -21.82 3.42 16.91
C SER A 175 -23.18 3.58 16.22
N ASP A 176 -24.25 2.99 16.76
CA ASP A 176 -25.62 3.19 16.26
C ASP A 176 -26.03 4.68 16.22
N ALA A 177 -25.30 5.55 16.91
CA ALA A 177 -25.45 7.00 16.89
C ALA A 177 -24.92 7.62 15.58
N GLU A 178 -23.77 7.17 15.07
CA GLU A 178 -23.21 7.62 13.78
C GLU A 178 -24.07 7.15 12.60
N ILE A 179 -24.63 5.92 12.68
CA ILE A 179 -25.59 5.42 11.69
C ILE A 179 -26.84 6.30 11.68
N ARG A 180 -27.42 6.61 12.85
CA ARG A 180 -28.59 7.50 12.94
C ARG A 180 -28.29 8.91 12.42
N GLN A 181 -27.13 9.48 12.73
CA GLN A 181 -26.75 10.81 12.28
C GLN A 181 -26.51 10.87 10.76
N ALA A 182 -25.94 9.81 10.17
CA ALA A 182 -25.80 9.68 8.71
C ALA A 182 -27.15 9.49 7.99
N TYR A 183 -28.07 8.70 8.57
CA TYR A 183 -29.42 8.51 8.03
C TYR A 183 -30.32 9.74 8.20
N GLU A 184 -30.17 10.51 9.29
CA GLU A 184 -30.92 11.76 9.52
C GLU A 184 -30.38 12.92 8.68
N GLY A 185 -29.07 12.98 8.44
CA GLY A 185 -28.46 13.93 7.51
C GLY A 185 -28.96 13.78 6.07
N GLY A 186 -29.23 12.54 5.63
CA GLY A 186 -29.79 12.25 4.30
C GLY A 186 -31.29 12.53 4.15
N ARG A 187 -32.07 12.59 5.25
CA ARG A 187 -33.52 12.88 5.20
C ARG A 187 -33.86 14.37 5.05
N ARG A 188 -32.88 15.27 5.22
CA ARG A 188 -33.12 16.71 5.04
C ARG A 188 -33.09 17.16 3.58
N SER A 189 -32.63 16.32 2.65
CA SER A 189 -32.43 16.68 1.23
C SER A 189 -33.06 15.73 0.20
N GLY A 190 -33.77 14.67 0.63
CA GLY A 190 -34.43 13.72 -0.28
C GLY A 190 -35.96 13.70 -0.13
N PRO A 191 -36.74 13.63 -1.23
CA PRO A 191 -38.20 13.50 -1.15
C PRO A 191 -38.61 12.21 -0.42
N PRO A 192 -39.76 12.19 0.28
CA PRO A 192 -40.16 11.05 1.10
C PRO A 192 -40.33 9.78 0.26
N GLY A 193 -39.53 8.75 0.58
CA GLY A 193 -39.62 7.43 -0.04
C GLY A 193 -40.93 6.69 0.31
N PRO A 194 -41.32 5.68 -0.49
CA PRO A 194 -42.63 5.04 -0.38
C PRO A 194 -42.80 4.31 0.96
N ARG A 195 -43.98 4.44 1.57
CA ARG A 195 -44.34 3.70 2.79
C ARG A 195 -44.63 2.25 2.41
N LEU A 196 -43.71 1.34 2.75
CA LEU A 196 -43.95 -0.10 2.65
C LEU A 196 -44.98 -0.50 3.73
N ARG A 197 -46.14 -0.99 3.28
CA ARG A 197 -47.20 -1.53 4.13
C ARG A 197 -47.10 -3.06 4.06
N PHE A 198 -46.72 -3.70 5.16
CA PHE A 198 -46.76 -5.15 5.25
C PHE A 198 -48.19 -5.63 5.54
N PRO A 199 -48.68 -6.70 4.89
CA PRO A 199 -49.95 -7.31 5.23
C PRO A 199 -49.84 -8.09 6.56
N PRO A 200 -50.90 -8.13 7.38
CA PRO A 200 -50.92 -8.94 8.60
C PRO A 200 -50.94 -10.44 8.28
N SER A 201 -50.41 -11.19 9.25
CA SER A 201 -50.03 -12.61 9.23
C SER A 201 -51.11 -13.58 8.75
#